data_AF-A0AA95J1K0-F1
#
_entry.id   AF-A0AA95J1K0-F1
#
_cell.length_a   1.000
_cell.length_b   1.000
_cell.length_c   1.000
_cell.angle_alpha   90.00
_cell.angle_beta   90.00
_cell.angle_gamma   90.00
#
_symmetry.space_group_name_H-M   'P 1'
#
loop_
_entity.id
_entity.type
_entity.pdbx_description
1 polymer ?
#
loop_
_entity_poly.entity_id
_entity_poly.type
_entity_poly.pdbx_seq_one_letter_code
_entity_poly.pdbx_strand_id
1 'polypeptide(L)'
;MYRGKNCPTNILSFRANIFIQKNIKLLGDLVVCKTIIEKESIQYNKTLESRWAHMIIHGTLHLLGYDHQNKKEQKIMENIENKIMLSLNYSKPYF
;
A
#
# COMPACT_ATOMS: atom_id res chain seq x y z
N MET A 1 10.05 15.55 -2.95
CA MET A 1 9.78 16.68 -2.04
C MET A 1 8.96 16.32 -0.78
N TYR A 2 8.48 15.08 -0.58
CA TYR A 2 7.88 14.65 0.73
C TYR A 2 8.65 13.52 1.44
N ARG A 3 9.44 12.71 0.73
CA ARG A 3 10.34 11.68 1.31
C ARG A 3 11.83 12.06 1.27
N GLY A 4 12.17 13.29 0.87
CA GLY A 4 13.56 13.69 0.60
C GLY A 4 14.26 12.93 -0.54
N LYS A 5 13.56 12.02 -1.24
CA LYS A 5 14.07 11.23 -2.36
C LYS A 5 13.46 11.74 -3.68
N ASN A 6 14.31 11.92 -4.70
CA ASN A 6 13.89 12.29 -6.05
C ASN A 6 13.79 11.05 -6.95
N CYS A 7 12.97 10.08 -6.54
CA CYS A 7 12.66 8.92 -7.35
C CYS A 7 11.13 8.76 -7.48
N PRO A 8 10.64 8.37 -8.66
CA PRO A 8 9.25 7.98 -8.83
C PRO A 8 8.94 6.79 -7.92
N THR A 9 7.78 6.81 -7.27
CA THR A 9 7.29 5.72 -6.42
C THR A 9 5.88 5.35 -6.82
N ASN A 10 5.54 4.08 -6.68
CA ASN A 10 4.22 3.54 -7.01
C ASN A 10 3.10 4.17 -6.17
N ILE A 11 3.31 4.33 -4.86
CA ILE A 11 2.34 4.91 -3.94
C ILE A 11 3.00 5.82 -2.88
N LEU A 12 2.27 6.87 -2.48
CA LEU A 12 2.53 7.69 -1.31
C LEU A 12 1.29 7.72 -0.41
N SER A 13 1.50 7.65 0.91
CA SER A 13 0.44 7.68 1.91
C SER A 13 0.62 8.89 2.83
N PHE A 14 -0.42 9.72 2.96
CA PHE A 14 -0.41 10.95 3.76
C PHE A 14 -1.43 10.84 4.89
N ARG A 15 -0.97 10.56 6.11
CA ARG A 15 -1.85 10.40 7.27
C ARG A 15 -2.47 11.74 7.68
N ALA A 16 -3.79 11.79 7.82
CA ALA A 16 -4.52 12.95 8.36
C ALA A 16 -4.85 12.76 9.85
N ASN A 17 -5.28 11.56 10.26
CA ASN A 17 -5.63 11.20 11.64
C ASN A 17 -6.61 12.19 12.32
N ILE A 18 -7.56 12.74 11.56
CA ILE A 18 -8.55 13.73 12.02
C ILE A 18 -9.93 13.08 12.12
N PHE A 19 -10.72 13.44 13.13
CA PHE A 19 -12.13 13.07 13.22
C PHE A 19 -12.97 14.12 12.49
N ILE A 20 -13.67 13.72 11.43
CA ILE A 20 -14.61 14.58 10.70
C ILE A 20 -15.94 14.66 11.47
N GLN A 21 -16.30 13.58 12.15
CA GLN A 21 -17.45 13.49 13.05
C GLN A 21 -17.09 12.58 14.22
N LYS A 22 -17.91 12.58 15.29
CA LYS A 22 -17.64 11.87 16.57
C LYS A 22 -17.20 10.40 16.39
N ASN A 23 -17.65 9.74 15.30
CA ASN A 23 -17.32 8.35 14.99
C ASN A 23 -16.71 8.14 13.58
N ILE A 24 -16.39 9.20 12.82
CA ILE A 24 -15.82 9.08 11.48
C ILE A 24 -14.39 9.63 11.49
N LYS A 25 -13.43 8.73 11.31
CA LYS A 25 -12.02 9.04 11.27
C LYS A 25 -11.53 9.10 9.82
N LEU A 26 -10.97 10.24 9.42
CA LEU A 26 -10.24 10.38 8.18
C LEU A 26 -8.84 9.81 8.35
N LEU A 27 -8.55 8.72 7.64
CA LEU A 27 -7.24 8.08 7.69
C LEU A 27 -6.18 8.94 6.99
N GLY A 28 -6.52 9.51 5.84
CA GLY A 28 -5.64 10.33 5.02
C GLY A 28 -5.76 10.03 3.54
N ASP A 29 -4.74 10.43 2.77
CA ASP A 29 -4.74 10.36 1.31
C ASP A 29 -3.75 9.30 0.79
N LEU A 30 -4.14 8.64 -0.30
CA LEU A 30 -3.26 7.80 -1.11
C LEU A 30 -3.07 8.45 -2.48
N VAL A 31 -1.82 8.71 -2.84
CA VAL A 31 -1.45 9.20 -4.16
C VAL A 31 -0.75 8.08 -4.90
N VAL A 32 -1.34 7.62 -6.01
CA VAL A 32 -0.89 6.45 -6.77
C VAL A 32 -0.49 6.84 -8.18
N CYS A 33 0.65 6.33 -8.65
CA CYS A 33 1.15 6.59 -10.00
C CYS A 33 0.79 5.43 -10.94
N LYS A 34 -0.29 5.58 -11.70
CA LYS A 34 -0.80 4.56 -12.64
C LYS A 34 0.29 3.98 -13.56
N THR A 35 1.12 4.84 -14.16
CA THR A 35 2.14 4.40 -15.12
C THR A 35 3.22 3.51 -14.49
N ILE A 36 3.49 3.68 -13.19
CA ILE A 36 4.42 2.80 -12.46
C ILE A 36 3.75 1.48 -12.13
N ILE A 37 2.49 1.50 -11.69
CA ILE A 37 1.71 0.28 -11.40
C ILE A 37 1.63 -0.64 -12.62
N GLU A 38 1.32 -0.06 -13.79
CA GLU A 38 1.25 -0.81 -15.05
C GLU A 38 2.61 -1.43 -15.40
N LYS A 39 3.70 -0.66 -15.30
CA LYS A 39 5.05 -1.18 -15.54
C LYS A 39 5.42 -2.31 -14.58
N GLU A 40 5.14 -2.15 -13.29
CA GLU A 40 5.41 -3.15 -12.27
C GLU A 40 4.58 -4.44 -12.47
N SER A 41 3.33 -4.33 -12.91
CA SER A 41 2.50 -5.51 -13.20
C SER A 41 3.13 -6.40 -14.27
N ILE A 42 3.69 -5.80 -15.32
CA ILE A 42 4.41 -6.51 -16.39
C ILE A 42 5.72 -7.06 -15.85
N GLN A 43 6.52 -6.24 -15.16
CA GLN A 43 7.83 -6.62 -14.63
C GLN A 43 7.75 -7.81 -13.65
N TYR A 44 6.73 -7.85 -12.81
CA TYR A 44 6.56 -8.89 -11.80
C TYR A 44 5.62 -10.02 -12.25
N ASN A 45 5.20 -10.02 -13.51
CA ASN A 45 4.26 -11.00 -14.07
C ASN A 45 3.01 -11.19 -13.20
N LYS A 46 2.39 -10.07 -12.80
CA LYS A 46 1.14 -10.03 -12.03
C LYS A 46 0.05 -9.40 -12.88
N THR A 47 -1.20 -9.75 -12.62
CA THR A 47 -2.32 -9.05 -13.26
C THR A 47 -2.32 -7.58 -12.82
N LEU A 48 -2.72 -6.69 -13.73
CA LEU A 48 -2.82 -5.26 -13.43
C LEU A 48 -3.71 -5.02 -12.20
N GLU A 49 -4.85 -5.69 -12.13
CA GLU A 49 -5.80 -5.60 -11.02
C GLU A 49 -5.18 -6.06 -9.69
N SER A 50 -4.44 -7.18 -9.68
CA SER A 50 -3.75 -7.66 -8.48
C SER A 50 -2.68 -6.66 -8.01
N ARG A 51 -1.98 -6.00 -8.94
CA ARG A 51 -0.97 -4.97 -8.59
C ARG A 51 -1.63 -3.73 -7.97
N TRP A 52 -2.76 -3.29 -8.52
CA TRP A 52 -3.56 -2.20 -7.94
C TRP A 52 -4.05 -2.55 -6.53
N ALA A 53 -4.64 -3.74 -6.37
CA ALA A 53 -5.13 -4.21 -5.08
C ALA A 53 -4.01 -4.21 -4.04
N HIS A 54 -2.83 -4.76 -4.39
CA HIS A 54 -1.67 -4.78 -3.50
C HIS A 54 -1.27 -3.37 -3.05
N MET A 55 -1.17 -2.42 -3.97
CA MET A 55 -0.75 -1.06 -3.63
C MET A 55 -1.77 -0.30 -2.79
N ILE A 56 -3.07 -0.46 -3.05
CA ILE A 56 -4.11 0.15 -2.21
C ILE A 56 -4.10 -0.45 -0.79
N ILE A 57 -3.95 -1.76 -0.66
CA ILE A 57 -3.85 -2.42 0.64
C ILE A 57 -2.60 -1.91 1.39
N HIS A 58 -1.44 -1.93 0.74
CA HIS A 58 -0.18 -1.47 1.29
C HIS A 58 -0.26 -0.01 1.78
N GLY A 59 -0.76 0.89 0.93
CA GLY A 59 -0.96 2.30 1.31
C GLY A 59 -1.95 2.46 2.46
N THR A 60 -3.04 1.70 2.47
CA THR A 60 -4.03 1.75 3.56
C THR A 60 -3.44 1.28 4.88
N LEU A 61 -2.62 0.23 4.88
CA LEU A 61 -1.90 -0.22 6.06
C LEU A 61 -0.94 0.86 6.57
N HIS A 62 -0.26 1.55 5.66
CA HIS A 62 0.48 2.75 6.03
C HIS A 62 -0.42 3.80 6.65
N LEU A 63 -1.61 4.10 6.13
CA LEU A 63 -2.51 5.06 6.79
C LEU A 63 -2.98 4.60 8.17
N LEU A 64 -3.09 3.29 8.41
CA LEU A 64 -3.52 2.69 9.68
C LEU A 64 -2.43 2.63 10.76
N GLY A 65 -1.18 2.94 10.44
CA GLY A 65 -0.09 2.93 11.43
C GLY A 65 1.00 1.91 11.16
N TYR A 66 0.77 0.94 10.26
CA TYR A 66 1.79 -0.05 9.91
C TYR A 66 2.93 0.59 9.13
N ASP A 67 4.13 0.07 9.34
CA ASP A 67 5.34 0.49 8.65
C ASP A 67 6.21 -0.74 8.41
N HIS A 68 7.31 -0.57 7.68
CA HIS A 68 8.25 -1.63 7.33
C HIS A 68 9.70 -1.11 7.48
N GLN A 69 9.98 -0.31 8.51
CA GLN A 69 11.31 0.27 8.74
C GLN A 69 12.32 -0.75 9.27
N ASN A 70 11.83 -1.78 9.98
CA ASN A 70 12.64 -2.90 10.44
C ASN A 70 12.02 -4.25 10.05
N LYS A 71 12.83 -5.32 10.14
CA LYS A 71 12.42 -6.68 9.73
C LYS A 71 11.18 -7.21 10.46
N LYS A 72 10.99 -6.83 11.73
CA LYS A 72 9.85 -7.30 12.53
C LYS A 72 8.56 -6.65 12.04
N GLU A 73 8.57 -5.34 11.88
CA GLU A 73 7.45 -4.56 11.35
C GLU A 73 7.10 -4.99 9.92
N GLN A 74 8.11 -5.12 9.07
CA GLN A 74 7.96 -5.60 7.70
C GLN A 74 7.23 -6.95 7.67
N LYS A 75 7.69 -7.93 8.45
CA LYS A 75 7.05 -9.27 8.50
C LYS A 75 5.59 -9.21 8.96
N ILE A 76 5.27 -8.33 9.92
CA ILE A 76 3.89 -8.14 10.37
C ILE A 76 3.04 -7.58 9.24
N MET A 77 3.51 -6.52 8.59
CA MET A 77 2.79 -5.86 7.49
C MET A 77 2.60 -6.82 6.31
N GLU A 78 3.65 -7.51 5.87
CA GLU A 78 3.60 -8.50 4.78
C GLU A 78 2.62 -9.64 5.07
N ASN A 79 2.54 -10.12 6.31
CA ASN A 79 1.58 -11.15 6.69
C ASN A 79 0.13 -10.67 6.56
N ILE A 80 -0.15 -9.41 6.93
CA ILE A 80 -1.48 -8.82 6.80
C ILE A 80 -1.83 -8.64 5.32
N GLU A 81 -0.90 -8.12 4.53
CA GLU A 81 -1.08 -7.96 3.08
C GLU A 81 -1.37 -9.30 2.40
N ASN A 82 -0.58 -10.33 2.70
CA ASN A 82 -0.79 -11.68 2.18
C ASN A 82 -2.18 -12.22 2.52
N LYS A 83 -2.63 -12.04 3.77
CA LYS A 83 -3.94 -12.50 4.21
C LYS A 83 -5.08 -11.81 3.46
N ILE A 84 -5.00 -10.49 3.29
CA ILE A 84 -6.02 -9.70 2.60
C ILE A 84 -6.03 -10.06 1.11
N MET A 85 -4.87 -10.13 0.46
CA MET A 85 -4.75 -10.48 -0.96
C MET A 85 -5.37 -11.85 -1.26
N LEU A 86 -5.08 -12.86 -0.44
CA LEU A 86 -5.67 -14.19 -0.57
C LEU A 86 -7.19 -14.17 -0.35
N SER A 87 -7.69 -13.36 0.59
CA SER A 87 -9.14 -13.23 0.83
C SER A 87 -9.89 -12.57 -0.34
N LEU A 88 -9.18 -11.80 -1.17
CA LEU A 88 -9.69 -11.20 -2.40
C LEU A 88 -9.45 -12.07 -3.64
N ASN A 89 -9.05 -13.34 -3.47
CA ASN A 89 -8.70 -14.28 -4.52
C ASN A 89 -7.50 -13.88 -5.39
N TYR A 90 -6.59 -13.06 -4.87
CA TYR A 90 -5.31 -12.76 -5.51
C TYR A 90 -4.18 -13.65 -4.99
N SER A 91 -3.15 -13.84 -5.82
CA SER A 91 -1.90 -14.46 -5.40
C SER A 91 -1.19 -13.60 -4.34
N LYS A 92 -0.33 -14.22 -3.52
CA LYS A 92 0.53 -13.48 -2.61
C LYS A 92 1.39 -12.46 -3.38
N PRO A 93 1.46 -11.20 -2.92
CA PRO A 93 2.25 -10.17 -3.58
C PRO A 93 3.76 -10.37 -3.45
N TYR A 94 4.19 -11.05 -2.39
CA TYR A 94 5.59 -11.40 -2.12
C TYR A 94 5.90 -12.84 -2.54
N PHE A 95 7.19 -13.11 -2.74
CA PHE A 95 7.73 -14.44 -3.06
C PHE A 95 7.75 -15.36 -1.83
#